data_AF-A0A521XUF8-F1
#
_entry.id   AF-A0A521XUF8-F1
#
_cell.length_a   1.000
_cell.length_b   1.000
_cell.length_c   1.000
_cell.angle_alpha   90.00
_cell.angle_beta   90.00
_cell.angle_gamma   90.00
#
_symmetry.space_group_name_H-M   'P 1'
#
loop_
_entity.id
_entity.type
_entity.pdbx_description
1 polymer ?
#
loop_
_entity_poly.entity_id
_entity_poly.type
_entity_poly.pdbx_seq_one_letter_code
_entity_poly.pdbx_strand_id
1 'polypeptide(L)'
;MSAKENVTKDPLLEQSLRGLSAHLHKKWGDRTRMDVFNRLLAKNLRPPGWTKNTHFTFTEAQIKSRQELWSTDRLAGLRLGHSDPSGDDFECPIVIAEYAGEQRLLDGNYRVNRWKLLGDTKEHLVNIHTVVGESELVALPNAA
;
A
#
# COMPACT_ATOMS: atom_id res chain seq x y z
N MET A 1 -12.82 -31.83 16.00
CA MET A 1 -13.29 -30.47 16.38
C MET A 1 -12.21 -29.49 15.95
N SER A 2 -12.33 -28.87 14.78
CA SER A 2 -11.38 -27.83 14.37
C SER A 2 -11.74 -26.53 15.07
N ALA A 3 -10.79 -25.98 15.82
CA ALA A 3 -10.89 -24.62 16.33
C ALA A 3 -11.07 -23.68 15.14
N LYS A 4 -12.20 -22.97 15.09
CA LYS A 4 -12.31 -21.76 14.26
C LYS A 4 -11.38 -20.74 14.91
N GLU A 5 -10.19 -20.57 14.35
CA GLU A 5 -9.35 -19.41 14.68
C GLU A 5 -10.20 -18.17 14.40
N ASN A 6 -10.54 -17.43 15.45
CA ASN A 6 -11.09 -16.10 15.31
C ASN A 6 -9.98 -15.26 14.68
N VAL A 7 -10.03 -15.07 13.36
CA VAL A 7 -9.19 -14.11 12.65
C VAL A 7 -9.56 -12.73 13.19
N THR A 8 -8.81 -12.25 14.18
CA THR A 8 -8.93 -10.88 14.65
C THR A 8 -8.50 -9.99 13.49
N LYS A 9 -9.47 -9.26 12.91
CA LYS A 9 -9.18 -8.29 11.85
C LYS A 9 -8.19 -7.26 12.37
N ASP A 10 -7.07 -7.09 11.66
CA ASP A 10 -6.08 -6.07 11.96
C ASP A 10 -6.68 -4.68 11.68
N PRO A 11 -6.90 -3.85 12.72
CA PRO A 11 -7.57 -2.56 12.55
C PRO A 11 -6.74 -1.55 11.75
N LEU A 12 -5.40 -1.65 11.79
CA LEU A 12 -4.52 -0.77 11.01
C LEU A 12 -4.56 -1.14 9.54
N LEU A 13 -4.58 -2.44 9.24
CA LEU A 13 -4.76 -2.92 7.85
C LEU A 13 -6.10 -2.45 7.31
N GLU A 14 -7.19 -2.63 8.05
CA GLU A 14 -8.53 -2.20 7.63
C GLU A 14 -8.59 -0.68 7.40
N GLN A 15 -7.94 0.13 8.24
CA GLN A 15 -7.84 1.58 8.04
C GLN A 15 -7.14 1.92 6.73
N SER A 16 -5.97 1.31 6.48
CA SER A 16 -5.22 1.53 5.24
C SER A 16 -6.00 1.07 4.03
N LEU A 17 -6.62 -0.11 4.06
CA LEU A 17 -7.46 -0.65 2.99
C LEU A 17 -8.64 0.28 2.65
N ARG A 18 -9.26 0.92 3.66
CA ARG A 18 -10.30 1.94 3.43
C ARG A 18 -9.75 3.12 2.63
N GLY A 19 -8.61 3.69 3.05
CA GLY A 19 -8.01 4.80 2.33
C GLY A 19 -7.53 4.42 0.92
N LEU A 20 -7.01 3.21 0.75
CA LEU A 20 -6.64 2.67 -0.57
C LEU A 20 -7.84 2.49 -1.51
N SER A 21 -9.08 2.51 -1.02
CA SER A 21 -10.27 2.43 -1.88
C SER A 21 -10.35 3.56 -2.92
N ALA A 22 -9.72 4.71 -2.65
CA ALA A 22 -9.62 5.81 -3.61
C ALA A 22 -8.83 5.43 -4.89
N HIS A 23 -7.97 4.41 -4.81
CA HIS A 23 -7.18 3.91 -5.93
C HIS A 23 -7.86 2.77 -6.70
N LEU A 24 -9.09 2.38 -6.31
CA LEU A 24 -9.80 1.26 -6.92
C LEU A 24 -10.08 1.51 -8.40
N HIS A 25 -9.60 0.61 -9.26
CA HIS A 25 -9.75 0.73 -10.70
C HIS A 25 -10.27 -0.57 -11.33
N LYS A 26 -11.59 -0.66 -11.54
CA LYS A 26 -12.23 -1.88 -12.10
C LYS A 26 -11.61 -2.35 -13.41
N LYS A 27 -11.24 -1.43 -14.32
CA LYS A 27 -10.58 -1.79 -15.60
C LYS A 27 -9.17 -2.38 -15.42
N TRP A 28 -8.62 -2.34 -14.22
CA TRP A 28 -7.34 -2.96 -13.89
C TRP A 28 -7.54 -4.28 -13.14
N GLY A 29 -8.79 -4.70 -12.89
CA GLY A 29 -9.13 -5.97 -12.24
C GLY A 29 -9.39 -5.88 -10.75
N ASP A 30 -9.37 -4.68 -10.16
CA ASP A 30 -9.67 -4.49 -8.74
C ASP A 30 -11.15 -4.79 -8.45
N ARG A 31 -11.40 -5.77 -7.59
CA ARG A 31 -12.74 -6.14 -7.06
C ARG A 31 -12.84 -5.84 -5.57
N THR A 32 -11.71 -5.90 -4.86
CA THR A 32 -11.61 -5.71 -3.42
C THR A 32 -10.55 -4.66 -3.07
N ARG A 33 -10.56 -4.16 -1.84
CA ARG A 33 -9.49 -3.29 -1.32
C ARG A 33 -8.14 -4.02 -1.25
N MET A 34 -8.19 -5.33 -1.01
CA MET A 34 -6.99 -6.17 -1.00
C MET A 34 -6.38 -6.27 -2.41
N ASP A 35 -7.21 -6.32 -3.47
CA ASP A 35 -6.72 -6.24 -4.84
C ASP A 35 -5.98 -4.92 -5.08
N VAL A 36 -6.51 -3.80 -4.57
CA VAL A 36 -5.84 -2.50 -4.70
C VAL A 36 -4.48 -2.51 -4.00
N PHE A 37 -4.41 -3.03 -2.77
CA PHE A 37 -3.14 -3.19 -2.05
C PHE A 37 -2.14 -4.02 -2.87
N ASN A 38 -2.56 -5.19 -3.33
CA ASN A 38 -1.72 -6.11 -4.09
C ASN A 38 -1.26 -5.53 -5.43
N ARG A 39 -2.13 -4.80 -6.14
CA ARG A 39 -1.79 -4.11 -7.39
C ARG A 39 -0.81 -2.97 -7.17
N LEU A 40 -1.01 -2.16 -6.13
CA LEU A 40 -0.12 -1.05 -5.81
C LEU A 40 1.26 -1.54 -5.38
N LEU A 41 1.33 -2.65 -4.63
CA LEU A 41 2.60 -3.28 -4.29
C LEU A 41 3.29 -3.82 -5.56
N ALA A 42 2.56 -4.52 -6.43
CA ALA A 42 3.07 -4.97 -7.73
C ALA A 42 3.56 -3.81 -8.61
N LYS A 43 2.81 -2.71 -8.68
CA LYS A 43 3.18 -1.47 -9.42
C LYS A 43 4.50 -0.87 -8.92
N ASN A 44 4.74 -0.89 -7.62
CA ASN A 44 5.92 -0.30 -7.00
C ASN A 44 7.16 -1.20 -7.10
N LEU A 45 6.98 -2.52 -7.05
CA LEU A 45 8.08 -3.48 -7.18
C LEU A 45 8.45 -3.78 -8.64
N ARG A 46 7.46 -3.79 -9.54
CA ARG A 46 7.59 -4.16 -10.96
C ARG A 46 8.38 -5.46 -11.16
N PRO A 47 7.97 -6.58 -10.55
CA PRO A 47 8.60 -7.88 -10.79
C PRO A 47 8.55 -8.26 -12.28
N PRO A 48 9.41 -9.20 -12.75
CA PRO A 48 9.33 -9.70 -14.12
C PRO A 48 7.91 -10.13 -14.51
N GLY A 49 7.44 -9.70 -15.68
CA GLY A 49 6.07 -9.96 -16.15
C GLY A 49 4.99 -9.00 -15.63
N TRP A 50 5.36 -7.96 -14.86
CA TRP A 50 4.42 -6.95 -14.38
C TRP A 50 3.69 -6.20 -15.50
N THR A 51 2.40 -5.95 -15.30
CA THR A 51 1.58 -5.03 -16.09
C THR A 51 0.67 -4.20 -15.17
N LYS A 52 -0.05 -3.22 -15.72
CA LYS A 52 -1.03 -2.44 -14.94
C LYS A 52 -2.17 -3.30 -14.33
N ASN A 53 -2.41 -4.49 -14.88
CA ASN A 53 -3.45 -5.44 -14.46
C ASN A 53 -2.89 -6.58 -13.58
N THR A 54 -1.59 -6.56 -13.24
CA THR A 54 -1.02 -7.61 -12.39
C THR A 54 -1.13 -7.28 -10.91
N HIS A 55 -1.45 -8.31 -10.13
CA HIS A 55 -1.65 -8.28 -8.68
C HIS A 55 -0.79 -9.37 -8.06
N PHE A 56 -0.29 -9.10 -6.86
CA PHE A 56 0.06 -10.18 -5.96
C PHE A 56 -1.20 -10.89 -5.44
N THR A 57 -1.05 -12.11 -4.92
CA THR A 57 -2.11 -12.95 -4.35
C THR A 57 -2.08 -12.97 -2.82
N PHE A 58 -1.43 -12.00 -2.18
CA PHE A 58 -1.38 -11.95 -0.72
C PHE A 58 -2.78 -11.80 -0.12
N THR A 59 -2.96 -12.41 1.04
CA THR A 59 -4.17 -12.30 1.87
C THR A 59 -3.90 -11.47 3.13
N GLU A 60 -4.95 -11.00 3.80
CA GLU A 60 -4.82 -10.26 5.06
C GLU A 60 -4.05 -11.05 6.13
N ALA A 61 -4.17 -12.39 6.15
CA ALA A 61 -3.46 -13.26 7.09
C ALA A 61 -1.92 -13.24 6.90
N GLN A 62 -1.45 -12.82 5.73
CA GLN A 62 -0.03 -12.67 5.42
C GLN A 62 0.51 -11.27 5.76
N ILE A 63 -0.31 -10.40 6.33
CA ILE A 63 0.07 -9.01 6.59
C ILE A 63 0.10 -8.76 8.09
N LYS A 64 1.23 -8.25 8.56
CA LYS A 64 1.38 -7.74 9.92
C LYS A 64 1.50 -6.24 9.87
N SER A 65 0.57 -5.54 10.52
CA SER A 65 0.59 -4.08 10.55
C SER A 65 1.20 -3.54 11.82
N ARG A 66 1.82 -2.37 11.70
CA ARG A 66 2.21 -1.53 12.82
C ARG A 66 2.06 -0.06 12.42
N GLN A 67 2.01 0.79 13.43
CA GLN A 67 1.97 2.24 13.23
C GLN A 67 3.24 2.85 13.82
N GLU A 68 3.83 3.79 13.09
CA GLU A 68 5.02 4.54 13.53
C GLU A 68 4.85 6.03 13.23
N LEU A 69 5.74 6.84 13.80
CA LEU A 69 5.92 8.25 13.47
C LEU A 69 7.21 8.41 12.67
N TRP A 70 7.11 8.91 11.43
CA TRP A 70 8.26 9.10 10.56
C TRP A 70 8.39 10.57 10.17
N SER A 71 9.62 11.09 10.18
CA SER A 71 9.90 12.43 9.68
C SER A 71 9.66 12.54 8.17
N THR A 72 9.34 13.75 7.71
CA THR A 72 9.26 14.07 6.28
C THR A 72 10.54 13.68 5.52
N ASP A 73 11.73 13.87 6.11
CA ASP A 73 13.01 13.47 5.50
C ASP A 73 13.10 11.96 5.28
N ARG A 74 12.69 11.16 6.28
CA ARG A 74 12.67 9.69 6.16
C ARG A 74 11.69 9.25 5.08
N LEU A 75 10.50 9.86 5.03
CA LEU A 75 9.48 9.58 4.02
C LEU A 75 9.94 9.96 2.62
N ALA A 76 10.57 11.12 2.47
CA ALA A 76 11.13 11.60 1.20
C ALA A 76 12.32 10.77 0.71
N GLY A 77 12.99 10.05 1.61
CA GLY A 77 14.04 9.09 1.29
C GLY A 77 13.53 7.76 0.72
N LEU A 78 12.22 7.47 0.82
CA LEU A 78 11.64 6.30 0.17
C LEU A 78 11.64 6.44 -1.35
N ARG A 79 11.65 5.33 -2.06
CA ARG A 79 11.43 5.32 -3.51
C ARG A 79 9.98 5.70 -3.80
N LEU A 80 9.75 6.98 -4.11
CA LEU A 80 8.43 7.50 -4.45
C LEU A 80 8.01 7.07 -5.86
N GLY A 81 6.72 6.78 -6.02
CA GLY A 81 6.14 6.39 -7.30
C GLY A 81 5.96 7.54 -8.29
N HIS A 82 5.89 8.78 -7.79
CA HIS A 82 5.76 10.02 -8.56
C HIS A 82 6.46 11.18 -7.84
N SER A 83 6.98 12.17 -8.57
CA SER A 83 7.63 13.39 -8.04
C SER A 83 6.70 14.60 -7.97
N ASP A 84 5.49 14.47 -8.49
CA ASP A 84 4.50 15.54 -8.56
C ASP A 84 3.87 15.76 -7.17
N PRO A 85 3.70 17.02 -6.69
CA PRO A 85 3.00 17.35 -5.45
C PRO A 85 1.51 17.73 -5.63
N SER A 86 1.02 17.84 -6.87
CA SER A 86 -0.29 18.44 -7.21
C SER A 86 -1.48 17.48 -7.14
N GLY A 87 -1.27 16.21 -6.80
CA GLY A 87 -2.35 15.24 -6.67
C GLY A 87 -3.21 15.43 -5.41
N ASP A 88 -4.31 14.69 -5.38
CA ASP A 88 -5.29 14.75 -4.31
C ASP A 88 -4.74 14.16 -3.00
N ASP A 89 -5.08 14.83 -1.90
CA ASP A 89 -4.84 14.33 -0.56
C ASP A 89 -6.11 13.62 -0.09
N PHE A 90 -6.06 12.29 -0.01
CA PHE A 90 -7.10 11.53 0.69
C PHE A 90 -6.80 11.57 2.20
N GLU A 91 -7.85 11.64 3.03
CA GLU A 91 -7.77 11.46 4.49
C GLU A 91 -7.45 9.99 4.85
N CYS A 92 -6.35 9.49 4.31
CA CYS A 92 -5.77 8.18 4.53
C CYS A 92 -4.46 8.37 5.31
N PRO A 93 -4.06 7.49 6.24
CA PRO A 93 -2.68 7.51 6.74
C PRO A 93 -1.68 7.34 5.60
N ILE A 94 -0.40 7.64 5.82
CA ILE A 94 0.64 7.22 4.89
C ILE A 94 0.72 5.69 4.92
N VAL A 95 0.64 5.03 3.77
CA VAL A 95 0.62 3.55 3.69
C VAL A 95 1.92 3.05 3.10
N ILE A 96 2.67 2.28 3.88
CA ILE A 96 3.92 1.66 3.47
C ILE A 96 3.75 0.14 3.50
N ALA A 97 4.27 -0.55 2.49
CA ALA A 97 4.42 -1.99 2.49
C ALA A 97 5.89 -2.39 2.56
N GLU A 98 6.16 -3.42 3.36
CA GLU A 98 7.46 -4.08 3.47
C GLU A 98 7.36 -5.48 2.89
N TYR A 99 8.10 -5.76 1.82
CA TYR A 99 8.13 -7.07 1.19
C TYR A 99 9.48 -7.33 0.54
N ALA A 100 10.00 -8.56 0.64
CA ALA A 100 11.30 -8.97 0.11
C ALA A 100 12.47 -8.05 0.51
N GLY A 101 12.43 -7.50 1.74
CA GLY A 101 13.45 -6.57 2.26
C GLY A 101 13.33 -5.14 1.75
N GLU A 102 12.30 -4.81 0.98
CA GLU A 102 12.08 -3.47 0.43
C GLU A 102 10.89 -2.77 1.07
N GLN A 103 11.04 -1.47 1.35
CA GLN A 103 9.96 -0.57 1.74
C GLN A 103 9.44 0.18 0.52
N ARG A 104 8.11 0.20 0.35
CA ARG A 104 7.43 0.88 -0.76
C ARG A 104 6.24 1.70 -0.26
N LEU A 105 6.17 2.95 -0.72
CA LEU A 105 5.07 3.86 -0.44
C LEU A 105 3.89 3.54 -1.36
N LEU A 106 2.83 2.96 -0.80
CA LEU A 106 1.63 2.60 -1.57
C LEU A 106 0.68 3.80 -1.73
N ASP A 107 0.54 4.61 -0.69
CA ASP A 107 -0.28 5.83 -0.70
C ASP A 107 0.42 6.98 0.05
N GLY A 108 0.13 8.21 -0.37
CA GLY A 108 0.69 9.43 0.23
C GLY A 108 1.86 10.04 -0.53
N ASN A 109 2.17 9.57 -1.74
CA ASN A 109 3.25 10.12 -2.58
C ASN A 109 3.11 11.65 -2.77
N TYR A 110 1.92 12.13 -3.16
CA TYR A 110 1.65 13.55 -3.35
C TYR A 110 1.83 14.36 -2.06
N ARG A 111 1.34 13.84 -0.93
CA ARG A 111 1.48 14.46 0.40
C ARG A 111 2.94 14.61 0.82
N VAL A 112 3.72 13.54 0.69
CA VAL A 112 5.16 13.55 1.02
C VAL A 112 5.90 14.56 0.13
N ASN A 113 5.61 14.60 -1.18
CA ASN A 113 6.20 15.59 -2.08
C ASN A 113 5.83 17.03 -1.69
N ARG A 114 4.59 17.26 -1.27
CA ARG A 114 4.12 18.57 -0.82
C ARG A 114 4.79 19.01 0.49
N TRP A 115 4.87 18.12 1.47
CA TRP A 115 5.59 18.38 2.73
C TRP A 115 7.05 18.72 2.47
N LYS A 116 7.71 17.95 1.61
CA LYS A 116 9.08 18.23 1.18
C LYS A 116 9.21 19.61 0.53
N LEU A 117 8.31 19.95 -0.40
CA LEU A 117 8.32 21.25 -1.09
C LEU A 117 8.13 22.42 -0.11
N LEU A 118 7.28 22.23 0.90
CA LEU A 118 6.98 23.22 1.94
C LEU A 118 8.04 23.28 3.05
N GLY A 119 9.09 22.44 3.00
CA GLY A 119 10.11 22.38 4.04
C GLY A 119 9.58 21.88 5.39
N ASP A 120 8.56 21.03 5.38
CA ASP A 120 8.02 20.43 6.60
C ASP A 120 9.06 19.47 7.21
N THR A 121 9.26 19.60 8.53
CA THR A 121 10.21 18.80 9.32
C THR A 121 9.52 17.95 10.38
N LYS A 122 8.18 17.87 10.32
CA LYS A 122 7.37 17.20 11.34
C LYS A 122 7.43 15.68 11.17
N GLU A 123 6.97 15.01 12.21
CA GLU A 123 6.68 13.59 12.16
C GLU A 123 5.22 13.35 11.75
N HIS A 124 5.00 12.31 10.96
CA HIS A 124 3.70 11.93 10.42
C HIS A 124 3.41 10.48 10.77
N LEU A 125 2.15 10.20 11.09
CA LEU A 125 1.70 8.83 11.32
C LEU A 125 1.76 8.02 10.02
N VAL A 126 2.42 6.86 10.10
CA VAL A 126 2.54 5.90 9.00
C VAL A 126 1.98 4.55 9.43
N ASN A 127 1.18 3.94 8.57
CA ASN A 127 0.78 2.54 8.71
C ASN A 127 1.73 1.70 7.84
N ILE A 128 2.44 0.78 8.48
CA ILE A 128 3.43 -0.08 7.83
C ILE A 128 2.90 -1.51 7.84
N HIS A 129 2.89 -2.14 6.68
CA HIS A 129 2.38 -3.49 6.47
C HIS A 129 3.50 -4.41 6.01
N THR A 130 4.01 -5.24 6.92
CA THR A 130 4.99 -6.27 6.60
C THR A 130 4.26 -7.47 6.03
N VAL A 131 4.55 -7.79 4.76
CA VAL A 131 3.99 -8.93 4.05
C VAL A 131 4.91 -10.14 4.23
N VAL A 132 4.36 -11.26 4.67
CA VAL A 132 5.09 -12.51 4.94
C VAL A 132 4.64 -13.65 4.01
N GLY A 133 5.61 -14.48 3.63
CA GLY A 133 5.37 -15.64 2.77
C GLY A 133 5.43 -15.31 1.29
N GLU A 134 5.16 -16.33 0.48
CA GLU A 134 5.22 -16.27 -0.97
C GLU A 134 3.90 -15.73 -1.54
N SER A 135 3.99 -15.25 -2.79
CA SER A 135 2.84 -14.86 -3.60
C SER A 135 3.11 -15.14 -5.05
N GLU A 136 2.05 -15.42 -5.77
CA GLU A 136 2.05 -15.43 -7.22
C GLU A 136 1.81 -14.02 -7.75
N LEU A 137 2.28 -13.75 -8.98
CA LEU A 137 1.92 -12.56 -9.73
C LEU A 137 0.88 -12.96 -10.77
N VAL A 138 -0.35 -12.51 -10.60
CA VAL A 138 -1.48 -12.87 -11.45
C VAL A 138 -1.99 -11.67 -12.21
N ALA A 139 -2.32 -11.82 -13.49
CA ALA A 139 -3.03 -10.79 -14.25
C ALA A 139 -4.54 -10.96 -14.03
N LEU A 140 -5.18 -9.96 -13.44
CA LEU A 140 -6.63 -10.00 -13.25
C LEU A 140 -7.35 -9.37 -14.45
N PRO A 141 -8.41 -10.02 -14.99
CA PRO A 141 -9.24 -9.42 -16.02
C PRO A 141 -10.04 -8.26 -15.43
N ASN A 142 -10.51 -7.36 -16.31
CA ASN A 142 -11.38 -6.25 -15.93
C ASN A 142 -12.52 -6.74 -15.02
N ALA A 143 -12.74 -6.03 -13.91
CA ALA A 143 -13.90 -6.25 -13.08
C ALA A 143 -15.14 -5.67 -13.76
N ALA A 144 -16.25 -6.42 -13.75
CA ALA A 144 -17.56 -5.97 -14.22
C ALA A 144 -18.12 -4.84 -13.32
#